data_AF-A0A661LRM1-F1
#
_entry.id   AF-A0A661LRM1-F1
#
_cell.length_a   1.000
_cell.length_b   1.000
_cell.length_c   1.000
_cell.angle_alpha   90.00
_cell.angle_beta   90.00
_cell.angle_gamma   90.00
#
_symmetry.space_group_name_H-M   'P 1'
#
loop_
_entity.id
_entity.type
_entity.pdbx_description
1 polymer ?
#
loop_
_entity_poly.entity_id
_entity_poly.type
_entity_poly.pdbx_seq_one_letter_code
_entity_poly.pdbx_strand_id
1 'polypeptide(L)'
;MPKLYRTIFNLFALAIIIFIGVELFYMIIRVQLNNVNTQGIIVHHLPDVKRHRKPTFDYYRAIIKRNIFGSGEDVSKEMQAEEVENLQPTSLKLALLGTVSGNQQNSFAVIEEINKKKQALYRVGDSVQGAIVKKILRGKVILRVKERDEILTIEEAAALRTKKEYLVSKPIGKGTTIIVGRSDVQESMKNIHHLLTQVRIRPHFKDGKADGLSITNIKAGSFFAKLGLKNGDIVQGIDGRVIKSPDDVLEMYNKFRLGSQVALQIMRNNKQRIINYKFK
;
A
#
# COMPACT_ATOMS: atom_id res chain seq x y z
N MET A 1 -45.03 -40.11 -53.50
CA MET A 1 -43.78 -39.42 -53.90
C MET A 1 -43.93 -37.91 -54.21
N PRO A 2 -44.97 -37.37 -54.89
CA PRO A 2 -44.96 -35.95 -55.34
C PRO A 2 -45.23 -34.90 -54.25
N LYS A 3 -45.81 -35.30 -53.10
CA LYS A 3 -46.08 -34.37 -51.99
C LYS A 3 -44.81 -33.94 -51.25
N LEU A 4 -43.84 -34.85 -51.09
CA LEU A 4 -42.58 -34.58 -50.37
C LEU A 4 -41.69 -33.57 -51.10
N TYR A 5 -41.65 -33.66 -52.43
CA TYR A 5 -40.91 -32.70 -53.27
C TYR A 5 -41.45 -31.27 -53.13
N ARG A 6 -42.78 -31.11 -53.05
CA ARG A 6 -43.40 -29.80 -52.81
C ARG A 6 -43.05 -29.25 -51.43
N THR A 7 -43.01 -30.11 -50.41
CA THR A 7 -42.63 -29.69 -49.04
C THR A 7 -41.18 -29.25 -48.96
N ILE A 8 -40.26 -30.01 -49.58
CA ILE A 8 -38.83 -29.68 -49.62
C ILE A 8 -38.59 -28.39 -50.41
N PHE A 9 -39.28 -28.23 -51.55
CA PHE A 9 -39.20 -27.01 -52.35
C PHE A 9 -39.68 -25.78 -51.58
N ASN A 10 -40.82 -25.88 -50.89
CA ASN A 10 -41.34 -24.79 -50.05
C ASN A 10 -40.40 -24.45 -48.89
N LEU A 11 -39.78 -25.46 -48.28
CA LEU A 11 -38.81 -25.25 -47.19
C LEU A 11 -37.55 -24.53 -47.71
N PHE A 12 -37.07 -24.90 -48.90
CA PHE A 12 -35.92 -24.24 -49.53
C PHE A 12 -36.25 -22.81 -49.94
N ALA A 13 -37.44 -22.57 -50.50
CA ALA A 13 -37.91 -21.23 -50.84
C ALA A 13 -38.03 -20.33 -49.59
N LEU A 14 -38.56 -20.87 -48.49
CA LEU A 14 -38.65 -20.17 -47.21
C LEU A 14 -37.25 -19.83 -46.65
N ALA A 15 -36.31 -20.77 -46.72
CA ALA A 15 -34.93 -20.55 -46.28
C ALA A 15 -34.23 -19.43 -47.06
N ILE A 16 -34.44 -19.36 -48.38
CA ILE A 16 -33.90 -18.29 -49.23
C ILE A 16 -34.50 -16.93 -48.83
N ILE A 17 -35.82 -16.85 -48.62
CA ILE A 17 -36.48 -15.61 -48.22
C ILE A 17 -35.96 -15.12 -46.87
N ILE A 18 -35.80 -16.02 -45.89
CA ILE A 18 -35.24 -15.67 -44.57
C ILE A 18 -33.79 -15.19 -44.70
N PHE A 19 -32.98 -15.90 -45.49
CA PHE A 19 -31.57 -15.55 -45.69
C PHE A 19 -31.42 -14.14 -46.28
N ILE A 20 -32.19 -13.83 -47.34
CA ILE A 20 -32.21 -12.52 -47.97
C ILE A 20 -32.71 -11.44 -46.99
N GLY A 21 -33.76 -11.73 -46.23
CA GLY A 21 -34.29 -10.79 -45.23
C GLY A 21 -33.26 -10.44 -44.13
N VAL A 22 -32.50 -11.43 -43.66
CA VAL A 22 -31.45 -11.24 -42.65
C VAL A 22 -30.27 -10.44 -43.22
N GLU A 23 -29.85 -10.73 -44.46
CA GLU A 23 -28.83 -9.97 -45.18
C GLU A 23 -29.22 -8.49 -45.32
N LEU A 24 -30.45 -8.22 -45.77
CA LEU A 24 -31.01 -6.86 -45.88
C LEU A 24 -31.06 -6.14 -44.53
N PHE A 25 -31.45 -6.85 -43.47
CA PHE A 25 -31.45 -6.30 -42.11
C PHE A 25 -30.04 -5.92 -41.66
N TYR A 26 -29.05 -6.78 -41.85
CA TYR A 26 -27.67 -6.48 -41.50
C TYR A 26 -27.09 -5.33 -42.33
N MET A 27 -27.46 -5.24 -43.61
CA MET A 27 -27.08 -4.11 -44.47
C MET A 27 -27.62 -2.79 -43.92
N ILE A 28 -28.91 -2.73 -43.55
CA ILE A 28 -29.55 -1.54 -42.96
C ILE A 28 -28.87 -1.14 -41.65
N ILE A 29 -28.64 -2.10 -40.75
CA ILE A 29 -27.98 -1.85 -39.45
C ILE A 29 -26.55 -1.33 -39.65
N ARG A 30 -25.78 -1.88 -40.59
CA ARG A 30 -24.42 -1.39 -40.92
C ARG A 30 -24.44 0.05 -41.45
N VAL A 31 -25.40 0.38 -42.32
CA VAL A 31 -25.57 1.75 -42.83
C VAL A 31 -25.91 2.73 -41.70
N GLN A 32 -26.76 2.30 -40.75
CA GLN A 32 -27.19 3.15 -39.63
C GLN A 32 -26.07 3.35 -38.58
N LEU A 33 -25.17 2.37 -38.41
CA LEU A 33 -24.02 2.47 -37.50
C LEU A 33 -22.83 3.25 -38.09
N ASN A 34 -22.67 3.28 -39.42
CA ASN A 34 -21.58 4.03 -40.06
C ASN A 34 -21.70 5.56 -39.95
N ASN A 35 -22.87 6.08 -39.54
CA ASN A 35 -23.09 7.51 -39.29
C ASN A 35 -22.74 7.96 -37.87
N VAL A 36 -22.22 7.07 -37.01
CA VAL A 36 -21.68 7.48 -35.71
C VAL A 36 -20.27 8.05 -35.95
N ASN A 37 -20.22 9.33 -36.28
CA ASN A 37 -18.99 10.10 -36.37
C ASN A 37 -18.30 10.12 -34.98
N THR A 38 -17.35 9.23 -34.76
CA THR A 38 -16.55 9.17 -33.54
C THR A 38 -15.50 10.29 -33.45
N GLN A 39 -15.44 11.19 -34.43
CA GLN A 39 -14.56 12.37 -34.40
C GLN A 39 -15.07 13.49 -33.49
N GLY A 40 -16.14 13.26 -32.73
CA GLY A 40 -16.76 14.23 -31.82
C GLY A 40 -16.63 13.92 -30.32
N ILE A 41 -15.84 12.93 -29.89
CA ILE A 41 -15.40 12.93 -28.49
C ILE A 41 -14.31 13.98 -28.38
N ILE A 42 -14.74 15.24 -28.27
CA ILE A 42 -13.93 16.29 -27.68
C ILE A 42 -13.67 15.80 -26.26
N VAL A 43 -12.60 15.02 -26.09
CA VAL A 43 -11.87 15.05 -24.83
C VAL A 43 -11.55 16.53 -24.71
N HIS A 44 -12.27 17.23 -23.83
CA HIS A 44 -11.77 18.50 -23.33
C HIS A 44 -10.39 18.16 -22.80
N HIS A 45 -9.36 18.37 -23.63
CA HIS A 45 -8.05 18.70 -23.14
C HIS A 45 -8.34 19.94 -22.32
N LEU A 46 -8.48 19.74 -21.01
CA LEU A 46 -8.29 20.80 -20.05
C LEU A 46 -7.09 21.57 -20.57
N PRO A 47 -7.23 22.89 -20.80
CA PRO A 47 -6.14 23.69 -21.34
C PRO A 47 -4.90 23.31 -20.55
N ASP A 48 -3.82 22.94 -21.28
CA ASP A 48 -2.54 22.51 -20.72
C ASP A 48 -2.33 23.30 -19.44
N VAL A 49 -2.58 22.66 -18.29
CA VAL A 49 -2.55 23.34 -17.00
C VAL A 49 -1.10 23.72 -16.91
N LYS A 50 -0.79 24.98 -17.26
CA LYS A 50 0.56 25.56 -17.24
C LYS A 50 1.20 24.91 -16.06
N ARG A 51 2.15 24.00 -16.29
CA ARG A 51 2.73 23.19 -15.23
C ARG A 51 3.13 24.20 -14.18
N HIS A 52 2.35 24.28 -13.10
CA HIS A 52 2.64 25.26 -12.06
C HIS A 52 3.96 24.75 -11.54
N ARG A 53 5.05 25.41 -11.96
CA ARG A 53 6.37 25.11 -11.44
C ARG A 53 6.17 25.13 -9.95
N LYS A 54 6.42 23.99 -9.30
CA LYS A 54 6.23 23.88 -7.86
C LYS A 54 6.93 25.11 -7.25
N PRO A 55 6.23 25.92 -6.45
CA PRO A 55 6.81 27.15 -5.93
C PRO A 55 8.15 26.84 -5.29
N THR A 56 9.14 27.70 -5.51
CA THR A 56 10.44 27.56 -4.85
C THR A 56 10.26 27.62 -3.34
N PHE A 57 11.19 27.07 -2.58
CA PHE A 57 11.11 27.05 -1.12
C PHE A 57 10.88 28.46 -0.52
N ASP A 58 11.41 29.51 -1.15
CA ASP A 58 11.22 30.90 -0.75
C ASP A 58 9.76 31.38 -0.78
N TYR A 59 8.93 30.85 -1.69
CA TYR A 59 7.50 31.16 -1.73
C TYR A 59 6.81 30.81 -0.41
N TYR A 60 7.25 29.73 0.25
CA TYR A 60 6.70 29.27 1.53
C TYR A 60 7.31 29.98 2.75
N ARG A 61 8.34 30.83 2.57
CA ARG A 61 8.97 31.57 3.67
C ARG A 61 7.98 32.50 4.38
N ALA A 62 6.97 33.02 3.67
CA ALA A 62 5.90 33.82 4.26
C ALA A 62 5.04 33.03 5.27
N ILE A 63 4.84 31.72 5.04
CA ILE A 63 4.11 30.82 5.94
C ILE A 63 4.89 30.63 7.24
N ILE A 64 6.20 30.40 7.12
CA ILE A 64 7.10 30.21 8.26
C ILE A 64 7.20 31.51 9.08
N LYS A 65 7.43 32.65 8.42
CA LYS A 65 7.53 33.97 9.08
C LYS A 65 6.25 34.39 9.80
N ARG A 66 5.09 34.07 9.23
CA ARG A 66 3.80 34.37 9.85
C ARG A 66 3.44 33.40 10.98
N ASN A 67 4.27 32.37 11.21
CA ASN A 67 4.09 31.35 12.24
C ASN A 67 2.64 30.86 12.33
N ILE A 68 1.95 30.68 11.19
CA ILE A 68 0.50 30.42 11.15
C ILE A 68 0.12 29.09 11.81
N PHE A 69 1.11 28.24 12.09
CA PHE A 69 0.96 26.95 12.75
C PHE A 69 1.60 26.91 14.15
N GLY A 70 2.10 28.05 14.68
CA GLY A 70 2.70 28.12 16.01
C GLY A 70 3.96 27.26 16.18
N SER A 71 4.68 26.96 15.10
CA SER A 71 5.85 26.07 15.07
C SER A 71 7.18 26.74 15.44
N GLY A 72 7.21 28.07 15.57
CA GLY A 72 8.43 28.85 15.83
C GLY A 72 8.74 29.07 17.32
N GLU A 73 9.86 28.49 17.77
CA GLU A 73 10.82 28.87 18.83
C GLU A 73 10.40 29.40 20.21
N ASP A 74 9.20 29.93 20.45
CA ASP A 74 8.86 30.49 21.77
C ASP A 74 8.68 29.43 22.87
N VAL A 75 8.52 28.16 22.51
CA VAL A 75 8.46 27.05 23.49
C VAL A 75 9.86 26.46 23.78
N SER A 76 10.88 26.81 22.98
CA SER A 76 12.23 26.26 23.14
C SER A 76 13.10 27.07 24.11
N LYS A 77 12.67 28.27 24.53
CA LYS A 77 13.45 29.13 25.42
C LYS A 77 13.25 28.88 26.92
N GLU A 78 12.35 27.97 27.31
CA GLU A 78 11.97 27.81 28.71
C GLU A 78 12.52 26.57 29.44
N MET A 79 13.49 25.82 28.91
CA MET A 79 14.36 24.99 29.76
C MET A 79 15.50 24.33 28.97
N GLN A 80 16.67 24.32 29.59
CA GLN A 80 17.95 23.77 29.13
C GLN A 80 17.78 22.38 28.48
N ALA A 81 18.20 22.27 27.22
CA ALA A 81 18.24 21.03 26.46
C ALA A 81 19.18 19.97 27.07
N GLU A 82 20.01 20.36 28.05
CA GLU A 82 21.07 19.54 28.66
C GLU A 82 20.56 18.59 29.76
N GLU A 83 19.42 18.89 30.41
CA GLU A 83 18.87 18.04 31.49
C GLU A 83 17.95 16.92 30.96
N VAL A 84 17.41 17.08 29.74
CA VAL A 84 16.48 16.12 29.12
C VAL A 84 17.20 15.03 28.33
N GLU A 85 18.42 15.28 27.85
CA GLU A 85 19.23 14.27 27.13
C GLU A 85 19.79 13.15 28.03
N ASN A 86 19.86 13.38 29.35
CA ASN A 86 20.38 12.41 30.31
C ASN A 86 19.32 11.51 30.96
N LEU A 87 18.04 11.65 30.58
CA LEU A 87 16.96 10.82 31.14
C LEU A 87 16.93 9.44 30.48
N GLN A 88 16.83 8.40 31.31
CA GLN A 88 16.70 7.03 30.80
C GLN A 88 15.32 6.82 30.17
N PRO A 89 15.24 6.03 29.09
CA PRO A 89 13.98 5.70 28.46
C PRO A 89 13.09 4.87 29.37
N THR A 90 11.78 5.08 29.28
CA THR A 90 10.83 4.41 30.16
C THR A 90 10.78 2.91 29.91
N SER A 91 10.74 2.13 31.00
CA SER A 91 10.55 0.67 30.92
C SER A 91 9.06 0.29 30.83
N LEU A 92 8.14 1.26 30.87
CA LEU A 92 6.71 1.01 30.79
C LEU A 92 6.28 0.57 29.39
N LYS A 93 5.23 -0.26 29.33
CA LYS A 93 4.66 -0.77 28.06
C LYS A 93 3.68 0.25 27.47
N LEU A 94 4.17 1.46 27.24
CA LEU A 94 3.43 2.59 26.67
C LEU A 94 3.96 2.90 25.27
N ALA A 95 3.07 3.37 24.40
CA ALA A 95 3.42 3.84 23.07
C ALA A 95 2.92 5.27 22.89
N LEU A 96 3.82 6.22 22.70
CA LEU A 96 3.48 7.60 22.35
C LEU A 96 3.09 7.66 20.87
N LEU A 97 1.83 8.05 20.60
CA LEU A 97 1.31 8.17 19.24
C LEU A 97 1.47 9.58 18.68
N GLY A 98 1.46 10.59 19.56
CA GLY A 98 1.61 11.98 19.17
C GLY A 98 1.65 12.92 20.37
N THR A 99 2.21 14.10 20.14
CA THR A 99 2.31 15.18 21.13
C THR A 99 1.87 16.48 20.49
N VAL A 100 1.08 17.27 21.22
CA VAL A 100 0.87 18.68 20.94
C VAL A 100 1.57 19.47 22.04
N SER A 101 2.67 20.12 21.69
CA SER A 101 3.44 20.99 22.58
C SER A 101 2.96 22.42 22.44
N GLY A 102 2.65 23.07 23.56
CA GLY A 102 2.16 24.45 23.64
C GLY A 102 2.31 24.97 25.07
N ASN A 103 1.43 25.87 25.51
CA ASN A 103 1.37 26.26 26.93
C ASN A 103 0.91 25.09 27.81
N GLN A 104 1.11 25.17 29.13
CA GLN A 104 0.77 24.09 30.07
C GLN A 104 -0.70 23.63 29.98
N GLN A 105 -1.63 24.54 29.60
CA GLN A 105 -3.06 24.23 29.48
C GLN A 105 -3.46 23.56 28.16
N ASN A 106 -2.72 23.81 27.07
CA ASN A 106 -2.99 23.29 25.73
C ASN A 106 -2.07 22.14 25.33
N SER A 107 -1.11 21.78 26.18
CA SER A 107 -0.22 20.64 25.95
C SER A 107 -0.94 19.32 26.24
N PHE A 108 -0.88 18.39 25.29
CA PHE A 108 -1.41 17.04 25.48
C PHE A 108 -0.65 16.00 24.67
N ALA A 109 -0.64 14.76 25.16
CA ALA A 109 -0.01 13.62 24.54
C ALA A 109 -1.05 12.51 24.34
N VAL A 110 -0.99 11.85 23.19
CA VAL A 110 -1.80 10.67 22.92
C VAL A 110 -0.94 9.46 23.19
N ILE A 111 -1.30 8.69 24.23
CA ILE A 111 -0.55 7.54 24.69
C ILE A 111 -1.43 6.29 24.59
N GLU A 112 -0.85 5.21 24.08
CA GLU A 112 -1.47 3.89 23.98
C GLU A 112 -0.88 2.94 25.04
N GLU A 113 -1.75 2.35 25.84
CA GLU A 113 -1.39 1.24 26.72
C GLU A 113 -1.31 -0.06 25.91
N ILE A 114 -0.10 -0.55 25.65
CA ILE A 114 0.13 -1.70 24.74
C ILE A 114 -0.58 -2.98 25.25
N ASN A 115 -0.68 -3.16 26.57
CA ASN A 115 -1.31 -4.33 27.18
C ASN A 115 -2.84 -4.32 27.01
N LYS A 116 -3.47 -3.15 27.12
CA LYS A 116 -4.93 -3.00 27.09
C LYS A 116 -5.46 -2.55 25.73
N LYS A 117 -4.58 -2.21 24.77
CA LYS A 117 -4.90 -1.56 23.49
C LYS A 117 -5.82 -0.33 23.68
N LYS A 118 -5.66 0.37 24.80
CA LYS A 118 -6.45 1.56 25.13
C LYS A 118 -5.64 2.80 24.76
N GLN A 119 -6.24 3.66 23.95
CA GLN A 119 -5.66 4.93 23.55
C GLN A 119 -6.39 6.03 24.31
N ALA A 120 -5.65 6.96 24.90
CA ALA A 120 -6.21 8.09 25.61
C ALA A 120 -5.34 9.34 25.45
N LEU A 121 -5.97 10.48 25.66
CA LEU A 121 -5.32 11.78 25.69
C LEU A 121 -4.93 12.07 27.14
N TYR A 122 -3.68 12.48 27.35
CA TYR A 122 -3.10 12.78 28.65
C TYR A 122 -2.53 14.20 28.65
N ARG A 123 -2.77 14.92 29.73
CA ARG A 123 -2.23 16.25 30.03
C ARG A 123 -1.20 16.17 31.14
N VAL A 124 -0.48 17.27 31.36
CA VAL A 124 0.45 17.40 32.49
C VAL A 124 -0.33 17.20 33.81
N GLY A 125 0.16 16.29 34.66
CA GLY A 125 -0.47 15.88 35.91
C GLY A 125 -1.30 14.60 35.82
N ASP A 126 -1.69 14.15 34.62
CA ASP A 126 -2.48 12.92 34.47
C ASP A 126 -1.65 11.67 34.78
N SER A 127 -2.31 10.62 35.26
CA SER A 127 -1.67 9.34 35.54
C SER A 127 -1.90 8.29 34.46
N VAL A 128 -0.84 7.60 34.06
CA VAL A 128 -0.84 6.51 33.09
C VAL A 128 0.01 5.35 33.60
N GLN A 129 -0.59 4.15 33.78
CA GLN A 129 0.07 2.96 34.32
C GLN A 129 0.88 3.18 35.63
N GLY A 130 0.41 4.08 36.50
CA GLY A 130 1.10 4.42 37.75
C GLY A 130 2.26 5.40 37.61
N ALA A 131 2.46 5.97 36.41
CA ALA A 131 3.32 7.11 36.16
C ALA A 131 2.52 8.41 36.12
N ILE A 132 3.14 9.55 36.40
CA ILE A 132 2.54 10.88 36.29
C ILE A 132 3.20 11.64 35.15
N VAL A 133 2.41 12.28 34.28
CA VAL A 133 2.95 13.11 33.19
C VAL A 133 3.50 14.41 33.77
N LYS A 134 4.84 14.55 33.80
CA LYS A 134 5.51 15.74 34.33
C LYS A 134 5.61 16.86 33.31
N LYS A 135 5.97 16.55 32.06
CA LYS A 135 6.10 17.54 30.98
C LYS A 135 5.87 16.90 29.61
N ILE A 136 5.24 17.64 28.72
CA ILE A 136 4.99 17.22 27.33
C ILE A 136 5.84 18.10 26.41
N LEU A 137 6.80 17.48 25.73
CA LEU A 137 7.68 18.12 24.77
C LEU A 137 7.31 17.66 23.36
N ARG A 138 7.89 18.31 22.34
CA ARG A 138 7.70 17.89 20.97
C ARG A 138 8.32 16.49 20.76
N GLY A 139 7.49 15.51 20.44
CA GLY A 139 7.89 14.12 20.18
C GLY A 139 8.32 13.32 21.41
N LYS A 140 8.31 13.91 22.61
CA LYS A 140 8.77 13.28 23.85
C LYS A 140 7.87 13.65 25.03
N VAL A 141 7.67 12.73 25.96
CA VAL A 141 6.93 12.97 27.21
C VAL A 141 7.81 12.56 28.38
N ILE A 142 7.93 13.44 29.37
CA ILE A 142 8.62 13.14 30.62
C ILE A 142 7.59 12.59 31.61
N LEU A 143 7.79 11.35 32.02
CA LEU A 143 6.95 10.62 32.95
C LEU A 143 7.69 10.48 34.28
N ARG A 144 7.00 10.66 35.40
CA ARG A 144 7.49 10.33 36.72
C ARG A 144 6.99 8.95 37.11
N VAL A 145 7.90 7.99 37.22
CA VAL A 145 7.62 6.61 37.64
C VAL A 145 8.20 6.43 39.04
N LYS A 146 7.34 6.38 40.06
CA LYS A 146 7.75 6.42 41.47
C LYS A 146 8.57 7.69 41.76
N GLU A 147 9.88 7.56 42.00
CA GLU A 147 10.82 8.65 42.32
C GLU A 147 11.78 8.99 41.16
N ARG A 148 11.61 8.40 39.98
CA ARG A 148 12.49 8.63 38.83
C ARG A 148 11.73 9.27 37.68
N ASP A 149 12.39 10.21 37.02
CA ASP A 149 11.89 10.80 35.78
C ASP A 149 12.42 9.95 34.61
N GLU A 150 11.51 9.44 33.80
CA GLU A 150 11.76 8.61 32.62
C GLU A 150 11.23 9.32 31.38
N ILE A 151 11.88 9.09 30.22
CA ILE A 151 11.45 9.68 28.96
C ILE A 151 10.71 8.65 28.10
N LEU A 152 9.55 9.04 27.56
CA LEU A 152 8.82 8.29 26.56
C LEU A 152 8.94 9.00 25.21
N THR A 153 9.60 8.36 24.26
CA THR A 153 9.84 8.91 22.92
C THR A 153 8.91 8.27 21.87
N ILE A 154 8.61 9.00 20.79
CA ILE A 154 7.79 8.47 19.69
C ILE A 154 8.55 7.40 18.90
N GLU A 155 9.88 7.51 18.83
CA GLU A 155 10.77 6.59 18.15
C GLU A 155 10.78 5.20 18.80
N GLU A 156 10.73 5.12 20.13
CA GLU A 156 10.67 3.83 20.85
C GLU A 156 9.31 3.15 20.70
N ALA A 157 8.23 3.92 20.68
CA ALA A 157 6.90 3.41 20.35
C ALA A 157 6.85 2.85 18.92
N ALA A 158 7.49 3.55 17.96
CA ALA A 158 7.66 3.08 16.60
C ALA A 158 8.54 1.81 16.55
N ALA A 159 9.66 1.77 17.29
CA ALA A 159 10.54 0.62 17.36
C ALA A 159 9.87 -0.59 18.02
N LEU A 160 9.04 -0.40 19.05
CA LEU A 160 8.23 -1.47 19.66
C LEU A 160 7.13 -1.97 18.74
N ARG A 161 6.52 -1.08 17.93
CA ARG A 161 5.56 -1.46 16.87
C ARG A 161 6.26 -2.24 15.75
N THR A 162 7.41 -1.77 15.29
CA THR A 162 8.26 -2.50 14.34
C THR A 162 8.64 -3.84 14.94
N LYS A 163 9.11 -3.91 16.19
CA LYS A 163 9.43 -5.18 16.85
C LYS A 163 8.19 -6.08 17.01
N LYS A 164 6.98 -5.54 17.20
CA LYS A 164 5.73 -6.33 17.22
C LYS A 164 5.32 -6.80 15.82
N GLU A 165 5.52 -6.00 14.77
CA GLU A 165 5.42 -6.45 13.37
C GLU A 165 6.45 -7.55 13.05
N TYR A 166 7.65 -7.48 13.65
CA TYR A 166 8.69 -8.51 13.57
C TYR A 166 8.50 -9.68 14.55
N LEU A 167 7.60 -9.60 15.54
CA LEU A 167 7.31 -10.69 16.48
C LEU A 167 5.96 -11.38 16.17
N VAL A 168 5.12 -10.79 15.33
CA VAL A 168 4.02 -11.49 14.65
C VAL A 168 4.55 -12.43 13.56
N SER A 169 5.82 -12.31 13.16
CA SER A 169 6.51 -13.30 12.33
C SER A 169 7.22 -14.38 13.16
N LYS A 170 6.52 -15.01 14.11
CA LYS A 170 6.86 -16.41 14.44
C LYS A 170 6.45 -17.24 13.22
N PRO A 171 7.32 -18.05 12.61
CA PRO A 171 7.02 -18.70 11.33
C PRO A 171 5.96 -19.77 11.55
N ILE A 172 4.69 -19.39 11.41
CA ILE A 172 3.62 -20.33 11.17
C ILE A 172 3.71 -20.66 9.68
N GLY A 173 4.55 -21.64 9.37
CA GLY A 173 4.63 -22.24 8.05
C GLY A 173 6.05 -22.62 7.66
N LYS A 174 6.19 -23.85 7.14
CA LYS A 174 7.38 -24.31 6.41
C LYS A 174 7.67 -23.32 5.26
N GLY A 175 8.55 -22.35 5.51
CA GLY A 175 8.97 -21.39 4.50
C GLY A 175 9.71 -22.11 3.39
N THR A 176 9.22 -22.00 2.15
CA THR A 176 9.91 -22.60 1.00
C THR A 176 11.02 -21.65 0.59
N THR A 177 12.26 -22.14 0.58
CA THR A 177 13.40 -21.36 0.06
C THR A 177 13.56 -21.66 -1.42
N ILE A 178 13.53 -20.63 -2.26
CA ILE A 178 13.71 -20.73 -3.70
C ILE A 178 15.04 -20.04 -4.04
N ILE A 179 15.93 -20.79 -4.69
CA ILE A 179 17.17 -20.25 -5.22
C ILE A 179 16.88 -19.74 -6.63
N VAL A 180 17.20 -18.47 -6.87
CA VAL A 180 16.98 -17.81 -8.16
C VAL A 180 18.32 -17.45 -8.75
N GLY A 181 18.57 -17.84 -10.01
CA GLY A 181 19.79 -17.49 -10.72
C GLY A 181 19.85 -15.98 -11.01
N ARG A 182 20.99 -15.35 -10.74
CA ARG A 182 21.18 -13.91 -10.98
C ARG A 182 21.01 -13.53 -12.45
N SER A 183 21.39 -14.43 -13.36
CA SER A 183 21.18 -14.30 -14.81
C SER A 183 19.69 -14.27 -15.18
N ASP A 184 18.88 -15.17 -14.61
CA ASP A 184 17.43 -15.22 -14.84
C ASP A 184 16.74 -13.91 -14.41
N VAL A 185 17.16 -13.36 -13.27
CA VAL A 185 16.70 -12.05 -12.79
C VAL A 185 17.09 -10.99 -13.81
N GLN A 186 18.39 -10.84 -14.09
CA GLN A 186 18.89 -9.79 -14.98
C GLN A 186 18.26 -9.82 -16.37
N GLU A 187 18.09 -11.00 -16.96
CA GLU A 187 17.47 -11.16 -18.28
C GLU A 187 15.99 -10.78 -18.27
N SER A 188 15.26 -11.24 -17.25
CA SER A 188 13.86 -10.84 -17.02
C SER A 188 13.73 -9.33 -16.76
N MET A 189 14.75 -8.72 -16.14
CA MET A 189 14.79 -7.29 -15.81
C MET A 189 15.15 -6.37 -16.99
N LYS A 190 15.80 -6.88 -18.05
CA LYS A 190 16.06 -6.09 -19.27
C LYS A 190 14.76 -5.71 -19.99
N ASN A 191 13.74 -6.56 -19.90
CA ASN A 191 12.48 -6.42 -20.63
C ASN A 191 11.27 -6.33 -19.69
N ILE A 192 11.22 -5.27 -18.87
CA ILE A 192 10.14 -5.05 -17.90
C ILE A 192 8.74 -5.09 -18.53
N HIS A 193 8.56 -4.48 -19.70
CA HIS A 193 7.28 -4.48 -20.41
C HIS A 193 6.82 -5.91 -20.74
N HIS A 194 7.75 -6.77 -21.17
CA HIS A 194 7.43 -8.16 -21.45
C HIS A 194 7.09 -8.92 -20.16
N LEU A 195 7.85 -8.72 -19.08
CA LEU A 195 7.59 -9.33 -17.77
C LEU A 195 6.20 -8.99 -17.24
N LEU A 196 5.78 -7.73 -17.31
CA LEU A 196 4.45 -7.31 -16.88
C LEU A 196 3.31 -7.92 -17.72
N THR A 197 3.59 -8.40 -18.94
CA THR A 197 2.58 -9.14 -19.74
C THR A 197 2.44 -10.62 -19.33
N GLN A 198 3.36 -11.14 -18.50
CA GLN A 198 3.37 -12.54 -18.09
C GLN A 198 2.51 -12.81 -16.85
N VAL A 199 1.97 -11.76 -16.23
CA VAL A 199 1.15 -11.86 -15.02
C VAL A 199 0.12 -10.73 -14.99
N ARG A 200 -1.02 -10.97 -14.35
CA ARG A 200 -2.03 -9.96 -14.07
C ARG A 200 -2.07 -9.69 -12.57
N ILE A 201 -1.68 -8.48 -12.19
CA ILE A 201 -1.64 -7.99 -10.81
C ILE A 201 -2.80 -7.03 -10.61
N ARG A 202 -3.59 -7.23 -9.56
CA ARG A 202 -4.70 -6.34 -9.19
C ARG A 202 -4.73 -6.13 -7.67
N PRO A 203 -5.15 -4.96 -7.17
CA PRO A 203 -5.44 -4.79 -5.76
C PRO A 203 -6.47 -5.82 -5.29
N HIS A 204 -6.18 -6.47 -4.16
CA HIS A 204 -7.11 -7.32 -3.45
C HIS A 204 -7.71 -6.53 -2.29
N PHE A 205 -9.02 -6.66 -2.09
CA PHE A 205 -9.75 -5.97 -1.04
C PHE A 205 -10.41 -6.98 -0.10
N LYS A 206 -10.28 -6.74 1.18
CA LYS A 206 -10.99 -7.46 2.25
C LYS A 206 -11.64 -6.44 3.18
N ASP A 207 -12.93 -6.61 3.44
CA ASP A 207 -13.72 -5.71 4.28
C ASP A 207 -13.63 -4.22 3.83
N GLY A 208 -13.59 -3.99 2.51
CA GLY A 208 -13.49 -2.65 1.93
C GLY A 208 -12.11 -1.99 2.02
N LYS A 209 -11.08 -2.70 2.52
CA LYS A 209 -9.70 -2.21 2.61
C LYS A 209 -8.77 -3.04 1.72
N ALA A 210 -7.83 -2.37 1.05
CA ALA A 210 -6.79 -3.05 0.29
C ALA A 210 -5.88 -3.83 1.27
N ASP A 211 -5.84 -5.16 1.13
CA ASP A 211 -5.11 -6.07 2.01
C ASP A 211 -4.02 -6.89 1.29
N GLY A 212 -3.80 -6.59 0.00
CA GLY A 212 -2.70 -7.15 -0.78
C GLY A 212 -2.87 -6.96 -2.28
N LEU A 213 -2.07 -7.70 -3.05
CA LEU A 213 -2.13 -7.78 -4.50
C LEU A 213 -2.46 -9.21 -4.94
N SER A 214 -3.56 -9.38 -5.66
CA SER A 214 -3.95 -10.64 -6.27
C SER A 214 -3.14 -10.91 -7.53
N ILE A 215 -2.55 -12.10 -7.60
CA ILE A 215 -1.78 -12.59 -8.72
C ILE A 215 -2.61 -13.61 -9.51
N THR A 216 -2.84 -13.29 -10.79
CA THR A 216 -3.62 -14.12 -11.70
C THR A 216 -2.92 -14.22 -13.06
N ASN A 217 -3.32 -15.21 -13.86
CA ASN A 217 -2.90 -15.36 -15.25
C ASN A 217 -1.38 -15.43 -15.45
N ILE A 218 -0.67 -16.11 -14.54
CA ILE A 218 0.77 -16.37 -14.65
C ILE A 218 1.01 -17.27 -15.88
N LYS A 219 1.83 -16.79 -16.83
CA LYS A 219 2.26 -17.60 -17.98
C LYS A 219 3.21 -18.71 -17.52
N ALA A 220 3.05 -19.91 -18.07
CA ALA A 220 3.97 -21.02 -17.82
C ALA A 220 5.40 -20.66 -18.26
N GLY A 221 6.42 -21.11 -17.51
CA GLY A 221 7.82 -20.79 -17.77
C GLY A 221 8.23 -19.33 -17.51
N SER A 222 7.30 -18.46 -17.08
CA SER A 222 7.58 -17.07 -16.74
C SER A 222 8.50 -16.94 -15.51
N PHE A 223 9.06 -15.74 -15.33
CA PHE A 223 9.82 -15.40 -14.14
C PHE A 223 9.00 -15.62 -12.85
N PHE A 224 7.72 -15.24 -12.84
CA PHE A 224 6.82 -15.43 -11.69
C PHE A 224 6.59 -16.91 -11.36
N ALA A 225 6.50 -17.77 -12.39
CA ALA A 225 6.42 -19.22 -12.19
C ALA A 225 7.73 -19.79 -11.62
N LYS A 226 8.90 -19.31 -12.07
CA LYS A 226 10.21 -19.66 -11.50
C LYS A 226 10.36 -19.21 -10.04
N LEU A 227 9.73 -18.09 -9.67
CA LEU A 227 9.60 -17.62 -8.29
C LEU A 227 8.63 -18.47 -7.45
N GLY A 228 8.00 -19.50 -8.00
CA GLY A 228 7.08 -20.38 -7.26
C GLY A 228 5.74 -19.74 -6.91
N LEU A 229 5.42 -18.60 -7.53
CA LEU A 229 4.09 -17.99 -7.46
C LEU A 229 3.08 -18.80 -8.27
N LYS A 230 1.84 -18.80 -7.81
CA LYS A 230 0.73 -19.54 -8.41
C LYS A 230 -0.46 -18.62 -8.62
N ASN A 231 -1.31 -18.99 -9.59
CA ASN A 231 -2.59 -18.31 -9.80
C ASN A 231 -3.44 -18.42 -8.53
N GLY A 232 -4.01 -17.29 -8.09
CA GLY A 232 -4.80 -17.20 -6.86
C GLY A 232 -3.97 -16.86 -5.61
N ASP A 233 -2.67 -16.63 -5.75
CA ASP A 233 -1.87 -16.06 -4.67
C ASP A 233 -2.26 -14.61 -4.42
N ILE A 234 -2.32 -14.22 -3.15
CA ILE A 234 -2.44 -12.82 -2.73
C ILE A 234 -1.16 -12.43 -2.02
N VAL A 235 -0.39 -11.52 -2.60
CA VAL A 235 0.81 -10.98 -1.96
C VAL A 235 0.41 -9.93 -0.95
N GLN A 236 0.74 -10.16 0.31
CA GLN A 236 0.37 -9.26 1.42
C GLN A 236 1.55 -8.40 1.87
N GLY A 237 2.79 -8.87 1.65
CA GLY A 237 3.98 -8.11 2.06
C GLY A 237 5.30 -8.66 1.54
N ILE A 238 6.33 -7.82 1.63
CA ILE A 238 7.74 -8.14 1.33
C ILE A 238 8.61 -7.66 2.48
N ASP A 239 9.50 -8.52 2.96
CA ASP A 239 10.45 -8.23 4.06
C ASP A 239 9.73 -7.65 5.30
N GLY A 240 8.50 -8.10 5.56
CA GLY A 240 7.67 -7.61 6.66
C GLY A 240 6.96 -6.26 6.40
N ARG A 241 7.17 -5.62 5.24
CA ARG A 241 6.41 -4.43 4.81
C ARG A 241 5.14 -4.84 4.07
N VAL A 242 4.00 -4.27 4.46
CA VAL A 242 2.71 -4.53 3.79
C VAL A 242 2.70 -3.89 2.41
N ILE A 243 2.25 -4.64 1.41
CA ILE A 243 2.03 -4.13 0.05
C ILE A 243 0.55 -3.86 -0.15
N LYS A 244 0.22 -2.69 -0.69
CA LYS A 244 -1.17 -2.31 -1.01
C LYS A 244 -1.36 -1.86 -2.44
N SER A 245 -0.27 -1.46 -3.10
CA SER A 245 -0.32 -0.88 -4.44
C SER A 245 0.66 -1.57 -5.40
N PRO A 246 0.39 -1.52 -6.71
CA PRO A 246 1.36 -1.92 -7.73
C PRO A 246 2.69 -1.16 -7.65
N ASP A 247 2.70 0.07 -7.13
CA ASP A 247 3.93 0.87 -6.99
C ASP A 247 4.90 0.25 -5.97
N ASP A 248 4.38 -0.38 -4.90
CA ASP A 248 5.20 -1.08 -3.90
C ASP A 248 5.95 -2.28 -4.51
N VAL A 249 5.42 -2.83 -5.62
CA VAL A 249 6.06 -3.92 -6.39
C VAL A 249 7.32 -3.42 -7.11
N LEU A 250 7.38 -2.12 -7.46
CA LEU A 250 8.60 -1.53 -8.04
C LEU A 250 9.73 -1.42 -7.01
N GLU A 251 9.40 -1.21 -5.73
CA GLU A 251 10.40 -1.24 -4.66
C GLU A 251 10.98 -2.65 -4.50
N MET A 252 10.14 -3.68 -4.53
CA MET A 252 10.56 -5.09 -4.58
C MET A 252 11.53 -5.35 -5.74
N TYR A 253 11.17 -4.84 -6.91
CA TYR A 253 11.94 -4.99 -8.15
C TYR A 253 13.36 -4.44 -7.99
N ASN A 254 13.51 -3.25 -7.38
CA ASN A 254 14.82 -2.66 -7.13
C ASN A 254 15.66 -3.48 -6.13
N LYS A 255 15.04 -4.08 -5.11
CA LYS A 255 15.74 -4.93 -4.15
C LYS A 255 16.26 -6.22 -4.78
N PHE A 256 15.48 -6.85 -5.66
CA PHE A 256 15.93 -8.03 -6.41
C PHE A 256 17.14 -7.73 -7.28
N ARG A 257 17.20 -6.55 -7.90
CA ARG A 257 18.35 -6.10 -8.70
C ARG A 257 19.64 -6.03 -7.88
N LEU A 258 19.55 -5.64 -6.61
CA LEU A 258 20.69 -5.51 -5.71
C LEU A 258 21.20 -6.86 -5.18
N GLY A 259 20.45 -7.96 -5.41
CA GLY A 259 20.83 -9.31 -4.96
C GLY A 259 20.59 -9.56 -3.47
N SER A 260 19.80 -8.71 -2.80
CA SER A 260 19.43 -8.88 -1.40
C SER A 260 18.53 -10.11 -1.22
N GLN A 261 18.61 -10.78 -0.07
CA GLN A 261 17.61 -11.79 0.30
C GLN A 261 16.25 -11.10 0.45
N VAL A 262 15.21 -11.72 -0.09
CA VAL A 262 13.85 -11.17 -0.05
C VAL A 262 12.89 -12.22 0.49
N ALA A 263 12.07 -11.84 1.47
CA ALA A 263 11.03 -12.69 2.04
C ALA A 263 9.66 -12.20 1.60
N LEU A 264 8.95 -13.01 0.80
CA LEU A 264 7.62 -12.68 0.28
C LEU A 264 6.54 -13.36 1.12
N GLN A 265 5.61 -12.57 1.65
CA GLN A 265 4.45 -13.03 2.40
C GLN A 265 3.25 -13.12 1.47
N ILE A 266 2.70 -14.33 1.33
CA ILE A 266 1.56 -14.60 0.47
C ILE A 266 0.45 -15.33 1.22
N MET A 267 -0.79 -15.15 0.77
CA MET A 267 -1.92 -15.98 1.12
C MET A 267 -2.24 -16.90 -0.06
N ARG A 268 -2.17 -18.21 0.18
CA ARG A 268 -2.45 -19.25 -0.81
C ARG A 268 -3.44 -20.24 -0.21
N ASN A 269 -4.58 -20.44 -0.87
CA ASN A 269 -5.66 -21.30 -0.39
C ASN A 269 -6.08 -20.96 1.06
N ASN A 270 -6.27 -19.67 1.32
CA ASN A 270 -6.64 -19.13 2.64
C ASN A 270 -5.63 -19.44 3.78
N LYS A 271 -4.38 -19.81 3.43
CA LYS A 271 -3.29 -20.04 4.38
C LYS A 271 -2.14 -19.08 4.09
N GLN A 272 -1.65 -18.44 5.13
CA GLN A 272 -0.46 -17.59 5.03
C GLN A 272 0.79 -18.44 4.80
N ARG A 273 1.67 -17.99 3.91
CA ARG A 273 2.94 -18.64 3.58
C ARG A 273 4.01 -17.58 3.38
N ILE A 274 5.26 -17.97 3.65
CA ILE A 274 6.44 -17.17 3.38
C ILE A 274 7.30 -17.90 2.35
N ILE A 275 7.70 -17.19 1.30
CA ILE A 275 8.66 -17.65 0.30
C ILE A 275 9.94 -16.84 0.48
N ASN A 276 11.05 -17.53 0.76
CA ASN A 276 12.36 -16.89 0.91
C ASN A 276 13.14 -17.04 -0.38
N TYR A 277 13.59 -15.92 -0.95
CA TYR A 277 14.41 -15.91 -2.16
C TYR A 277 15.88 -15.70 -1.82
N LYS A 278 16.74 -16.58 -2.34
CA LYS A 278 18.19 -16.43 -2.31
C LYS A 278 18.71 -16.33 -3.74
N PHE A 279 19.49 -15.30 -4.02
CA PHE A 279 20.08 -15.07 -5.33
C PHE A 279 21.47 -15.72 -5.38
N LYS A 280 21.72 -16.52 -6.42
CA LYS A 280 23.02 -17.14 -6.69
C LYS A 280 23.56 -16.65 -8.02
#